data_AF-A0AAW7T347-F1
#
_entry.id   AF-A0AAW7T347-F1
#
_cell.length_a   1.000
_cell.length_b   1.000
_cell.length_c   1.000
_cell.angle_alpha   90.00
_cell.angle_beta   90.00
_cell.angle_gamma   90.00
#
_symmetry.space_group_name_H-M   'P 1'
#
loop_
_entity.id
_entity.type
_entity.pdbx_description
1 polymer ?
#
loop_
_entity_poly.entity_id
_entity_poly.type
_entity_poly.pdbx_seq_one_letter_code
_entity_poly.pdbx_strand_id
1 'polypeptide(L)'
;MTEHADCPYQFHTSVRLFAMVHKPLDTLPMPPGATFCADMEMLCQKARGGRLISAYLSPLDAVMGSRGLLDGDHFWPIELQHVDTRTFMEQNGSLNIAINYAYAAKGNRLVVDERGYPLMLYAGESFNVPVEQREHFSIAFSSSLVEDIEQAYKRVGLPQFVATLDAMREWSHEQIADAVEEATSRMPPTVSLHDVGDDEMNQGAIYDPESGDWMFADFE
;
A
#
# COMPACT_ATOMS: atom_id res chain seq x y z
N MET A 1 19.06 -3.61 -29.30
CA MET A 1 18.18 -2.90 -28.34
C MET A 1 16.77 -3.43 -28.56
N THR A 2 16.47 -4.57 -27.93
CA THR A 2 15.22 -5.34 -28.11
C THR A 2 14.96 -6.07 -26.80
N GLU A 3 14.91 -5.33 -25.70
CA GLU A 3 14.72 -5.91 -24.35
C GLU A 3 13.34 -5.58 -23.77
N HIS A 4 12.53 -4.77 -24.47
CA HIS A 4 11.27 -4.22 -23.96
C HIS A 4 10.04 -4.52 -24.83
N ALA A 5 10.18 -5.19 -25.98
CA ALA A 5 9.05 -5.45 -26.87
C ALA A 5 8.08 -6.50 -26.31
N ASP A 6 8.57 -7.39 -25.45
CA ASP A 6 7.79 -8.47 -24.84
C ASP A 6 7.45 -8.20 -23.37
N CYS A 7 7.91 -7.07 -22.81
CA CYS A 7 7.57 -6.71 -21.45
C CYS A 7 6.12 -6.26 -21.43
N PRO A 8 5.25 -7.01 -20.76
CA PRO A 8 3.85 -6.72 -20.82
C PRO A 8 3.58 -5.87 -19.59
N TYR A 9 4.30 -4.76 -19.33
CA TYR A 9 4.20 -3.82 -18.18
C TYR A 9 4.33 -2.37 -18.62
N GLN A 10 3.38 -1.51 -18.18
CA GLN A 10 3.48 -0.06 -18.41
C GLN A 10 4.64 0.54 -17.60
N PHE A 11 4.81 0.10 -16.35
CA PHE A 11 5.93 0.53 -15.55
C PHE A 11 6.39 -0.50 -14.52
N HIS A 12 7.63 -0.36 -14.09
CA HIS A 12 8.24 -1.16 -13.03
C HIS A 12 8.62 -0.31 -11.83
N THR A 13 8.58 -0.93 -10.65
CA THR A 13 8.96 -0.31 -9.38
C THR A 13 10.16 -1.03 -8.77
N SER A 14 11.11 -0.29 -8.18
CA SER A 14 12.23 -0.89 -7.44
C SER A 14 11.78 -1.63 -6.17
N VAL A 15 10.64 -1.24 -5.62
CA VAL A 15 9.96 -1.88 -4.50
C VAL A 15 8.67 -2.48 -5.01
N ARG A 16 8.41 -3.75 -4.71
CA ARG A 16 7.14 -4.38 -5.04
C ARG A 16 6.04 -3.78 -4.18
N LEU A 17 4.98 -3.34 -4.83
CA LEU A 17 3.88 -2.64 -4.18
C LEU A 17 2.55 -3.16 -4.71
N PHE A 18 1.53 -3.04 -3.89
CA PHE A 18 0.15 -3.34 -4.21
C PHE A 18 -0.67 -2.06 -4.18
N ALA A 19 -1.69 -1.98 -5.01
CA ALA A 19 -2.70 -0.93 -4.96
C ALA A 19 -4.08 -1.56 -4.79
N MET A 20 -4.95 -0.86 -4.07
CA MET A 20 -6.37 -1.19 -4.06
C MET A 20 -7.04 -0.56 -5.27
N VAL A 21 -7.65 -1.40 -6.09
CA VAL A 21 -8.32 -0.99 -7.32
C VAL A 21 -9.77 -1.43 -7.31
N HIS A 22 -10.66 -0.53 -7.71
CA HIS A 22 -12.01 -0.89 -8.07
C HIS A 22 -11.99 -1.44 -9.48
N LYS A 23 -12.56 -2.64 -9.67
CA LYS A 23 -12.88 -3.14 -11.01
C LYS A 23 -14.40 -3.21 -11.15
N PRO A 24 -15.03 -2.35 -11.97
CA PRO A 24 -16.45 -2.46 -12.24
C PRO A 24 -16.83 -3.87 -12.70
N LEU A 25 -17.93 -4.42 -12.18
CA LEU A 25 -18.40 -5.77 -12.53
C LEU A 25 -18.65 -5.95 -14.05
N ASP A 26 -18.97 -4.85 -14.73
CA ASP A 26 -19.23 -4.82 -16.17
C ASP A 26 -17.96 -4.67 -17.03
N THR A 27 -16.78 -4.55 -16.40
CA THR A 27 -15.52 -4.51 -17.14
C THR A 27 -15.32 -5.86 -17.83
N LEU A 28 -15.26 -5.82 -19.17
CA LEU A 28 -15.05 -7.01 -19.98
C LEU A 28 -13.87 -7.85 -19.46
N PRO A 29 -13.98 -9.19 -19.49
CA PRO A 29 -12.85 -10.05 -19.18
C PRO A 29 -11.63 -9.63 -19.98
N MET A 30 -10.47 -9.62 -19.32
CA MET A 30 -9.21 -9.29 -19.97
C MET A 30 -9.05 -10.15 -21.23
N PRO A 31 -8.73 -9.55 -22.39
CA PRO A 31 -8.37 -10.33 -23.57
C PRO A 31 -7.28 -11.34 -23.19
N PRO A 32 -7.33 -12.58 -23.69
CA PRO A 32 -6.25 -13.54 -23.48
C PRO A 32 -4.91 -12.93 -23.91
N GLY A 33 -3.97 -12.81 -22.97
CA GLY A 33 -2.65 -12.18 -23.18
C GLY A 33 -2.55 -10.72 -22.74
N ALA A 34 -3.63 -10.08 -22.31
CA ALA A 34 -3.57 -8.76 -21.71
C ALA A 34 -3.08 -8.87 -20.25
N THR A 35 -2.16 -7.98 -19.88
CA THR A 35 -1.53 -7.91 -18.55
C THR A 35 -1.83 -6.61 -17.81
N PHE A 36 -2.53 -5.65 -18.44
CA PHE A 36 -3.00 -4.38 -17.86
C PHE A 36 -4.49 -4.25 -17.85
N CYS A 37 -5.05 -3.73 -16.77
CA CYS A 37 -6.44 -3.27 -16.77
C CYS A 37 -6.47 -1.74 -16.74
N ALA A 38 -6.95 -1.13 -17.83
CA ALA A 38 -7.00 0.32 -17.99
C ALA A 38 -8.20 0.98 -17.28
N ASP A 39 -9.25 0.21 -16.97
CA ASP A 39 -10.53 0.71 -16.43
C ASP A 39 -10.60 0.64 -14.89
N MET A 40 -9.45 0.61 -14.22
CA MET A 40 -9.36 0.48 -12.77
C MET A 40 -9.31 1.84 -12.07
N GLU A 41 -10.15 2.02 -11.06
CA GLU A 41 -10.07 3.20 -10.19
C GLU A 41 -9.18 2.90 -8.98
N MET A 42 -8.06 3.63 -8.87
CA MET A 42 -7.11 3.47 -7.77
C MET A 42 -7.54 4.26 -6.54
N LEU A 43 -7.35 3.66 -5.37
CA LEU A 43 -7.44 4.39 -4.10
C LEU A 43 -6.33 5.44 -4.00
N CYS A 44 -6.72 6.71 -3.90
CA CYS A 44 -5.78 7.84 -3.81
C CYS A 44 -5.97 8.65 -2.52
N GLN A 45 -4.87 9.09 -1.93
CA GLN A 45 -4.85 10.09 -0.87
C GLN A 45 -4.87 11.50 -1.45
N LYS A 46 -5.53 12.42 -0.75
CA LYS A 46 -5.42 13.86 -1.04
C LYS A 46 -4.18 14.40 -0.35
N ALA A 47 -3.35 15.14 -1.08
CA ALA A 47 -2.26 15.94 -0.50
C ALA A 47 -2.29 17.38 -1.00
N ARG A 48 -1.49 18.23 -0.37
CA ARG A 48 -1.31 19.62 -0.80
C ARG A 48 -0.65 19.63 -2.18
N GLY A 49 -1.44 19.94 -3.21
CA GLY A 49 -0.96 20.09 -4.60
C GLY A 49 -1.21 18.89 -5.52
N GLY A 50 -1.90 17.83 -5.06
CA GLY A 50 -2.24 16.71 -5.93
C GLY A 50 -2.82 15.50 -5.19
N ARG A 51 -2.89 14.39 -5.89
CA ARG A 51 -3.23 13.07 -5.35
C ARG A 51 -1.98 12.23 -5.24
N LEU A 52 -1.98 11.28 -4.31
CA LEU A 52 -0.99 10.20 -4.23
C LEU A 52 -1.72 8.87 -4.33
N ILE A 53 -1.20 7.96 -5.14
CA ILE A 53 -1.68 6.58 -5.17
C ILE A 53 -1.34 5.95 -3.83
N SER A 54 -2.33 5.36 -3.16
CA SER A 54 -2.09 4.60 -1.94
C SER A 54 -1.56 3.23 -2.32
N ALA A 55 -0.31 2.97 -1.99
CA ALA A 55 0.39 1.74 -2.25
C ALA A 55 0.71 1.02 -0.94
N TYR A 56 0.88 -0.30 -1.02
CA TYR A 56 1.01 -1.18 0.14
C TYR A 56 2.10 -2.22 -0.11
N LEU A 57 2.74 -2.69 0.96
CA LEU A 57 3.84 -3.64 0.87
C LEU A 57 3.36 -5.09 0.64
N SER A 58 2.14 -5.42 1.06
CA SER A 58 1.49 -6.71 0.83
C SER A 58 0.03 -6.56 0.38
N PRO A 59 -0.58 -7.62 -0.18
CA PRO A 59 -2.02 -7.64 -0.43
C PRO A 59 -2.84 -7.61 0.87
N LEU A 60 -2.30 -8.11 2.00
CA LEU A 60 -2.95 -8.00 3.31
C LEU A 60 -3.01 -6.56 3.79
N ASP A 61 -1.89 -5.84 3.73
CA ASP A 61 -1.81 -4.42 4.11
C ASP A 61 -2.76 -3.58 3.26
N ALA A 62 -2.87 -3.89 1.96
CA ALA A 62 -3.79 -3.26 1.05
C ALA A 62 -5.26 -3.43 1.47
N VAL A 63 -5.66 -4.66 1.84
CA VAL A 63 -7.02 -4.90 2.34
C VAL A 63 -7.21 -4.23 3.69
N MET A 64 -6.31 -4.42 4.66
CA MET A 64 -6.42 -3.83 6.00
C MET A 64 -6.51 -2.30 5.96
N GLY A 65 -5.60 -1.66 5.23
CA GLY A 65 -5.52 -0.20 5.12
C GLY A 65 -6.69 0.44 4.38
N SER A 66 -7.37 -0.31 3.51
CA SER A 66 -8.50 0.23 2.74
C SER A 66 -9.87 0.01 3.38
N ARG A 67 -9.99 -0.80 4.45
CA ARG A 67 -11.29 -1.07 5.12
C ARG A 67 -12.00 0.19 5.63
N GLY A 68 -11.24 1.22 6.00
CA GLY A 68 -11.79 2.50 6.44
C GLY A 68 -12.19 3.45 5.32
N LEU A 69 -11.85 3.12 4.08
CA LEU A 69 -11.97 4.04 2.94
C LEU A 69 -13.01 3.59 1.91
N LEU A 70 -13.47 2.34 1.98
CA LEU A 70 -14.28 1.71 0.97
C LEU A 70 -15.64 1.30 1.54
N ASP A 71 -16.72 1.90 1.04
CA ASP A 71 -18.09 1.47 1.32
C ASP A 71 -18.47 0.38 0.32
N GLY A 72 -18.22 -0.88 0.70
CA GLY A 72 -18.79 -2.09 0.11
C GLY A 72 -19.04 -2.04 -1.40
N ASP A 73 -17.97 -2.09 -2.20
CA ASP A 73 -17.99 -2.51 -3.60
C ASP A 73 -16.62 -3.11 -3.98
N HIS A 74 -16.52 -3.63 -5.19
CA HIS A 74 -15.52 -4.57 -5.70
C HIS A 74 -14.07 -4.06 -5.79
N PHE A 75 -13.43 -3.88 -4.63
CA PHE A 75 -12.01 -3.57 -4.54
C PHE A 75 -11.16 -4.80 -4.25
N TRP A 76 -10.02 -4.89 -4.93
CA TRP A 76 -9.07 -5.97 -4.76
C TRP A 76 -7.65 -5.43 -4.71
N PRO A 77 -6.75 -6.05 -3.92
CA PRO A 77 -5.34 -5.76 -4.01
C PRO A 77 -4.79 -6.35 -5.32
N ILE A 78 -4.11 -5.53 -6.11
CA ILE A 78 -3.34 -5.99 -7.28
C ILE A 78 -1.92 -5.43 -7.20
N GLU A 79 -0.96 -6.09 -7.84
CA GLU A 79 0.39 -5.50 -7.93
C GLU A 79 0.30 -4.18 -8.70
N LEU A 80 0.96 -3.16 -8.17
CA LEU A 80 0.92 -1.80 -8.69
C LEU A 80 1.42 -1.74 -10.15
N GLN A 81 2.33 -2.64 -10.54
CA GLN A 81 2.82 -2.74 -11.91
C GLN A 81 1.72 -3.13 -12.93
N HIS A 82 0.62 -3.79 -12.51
CA HIS A 82 -0.51 -4.14 -13.36
C HIS A 82 -1.48 -2.97 -13.62
N VAL A 83 -1.27 -1.83 -12.96
CA VAL A 83 -2.17 -0.68 -13.02
C VAL A 83 -1.75 0.30 -14.12
N ASP A 84 -2.71 0.77 -14.93
CA ASP A 84 -2.48 1.87 -15.85
C ASP A 84 -2.49 3.22 -15.11
N THR A 85 -1.33 3.88 -15.11
CA THR A 85 -1.11 5.16 -14.42
C THR A 85 -1.12 6.37 -15.37
N ARG A 86 -1.34 6.19 -16.69
CA ARG A 86 -1.32 7.29 -17.66
C ARG A 86 -2.32 8.38 -17.32
N THR A 87 -3.59 8.01 -17.15
CA THR A 87 -4.68 8.92 -16.80
C THR A 87 -4.39 9.65 -15.49
N PHE A 88 -3.83 8.94 -14.51
CA PHE A 88 -3.41 9.55 -13.24
C PHE A 88 -2.34 10.62 -13.46
N MET A 89 -1.26 10.31 -14.20
CA MET A 89 -0.17 11.26 -14.49
C MET A 89 -0.62 12.43 -15.37
N GLU A 90 -1.57 12.24 -16.28
CA GLU A 90 -2.15 13.33 -17.07
C GLU A 90 -2.92 14.33 -16.20
N GLN A 91 -3.72 13.83 -15.27
CA GLN A 91 -4.52 14.67 -14.38
C GLN A 91 -3.68 15.30 -13.26
N ASN A 92 -2.63 14.61 -12.81
CA ASN A 92 -1.85 14.98 -11.63
C ASN A 92 -0.49 15.64 -11.96
N GLY A 93 -0.06 15.60 -13.23
CA GLY A 93 1.23 16.13 -13.69
C GLY A 93 2.42 15.19 -13.45
N SER A 94 2.41 14.47 -12.33
CA SER A 94 3.43 13.51 -11.92
C SER A 94 2.82 12.22 -11.38
N LEU A 95 3.61 11.15 -11.34
CA LEU A 95 3.28 9.93 -10.62
C LEU A 95 3.67 10.09 -9.16
N ASN A 96 2.70 10.19 -8.25
CA ASN A 96 2.97 10.32 -6.82
C ASN A 96 2.47 9.07 -6.11
N ILE A 97 3.32 8.46 -5.30
CA ILE A 97 3.03 7.20 -4.61
C ILE A 97 3.26 7.39 -3.11
N ALA A 98 2.27 7.01 -2.30
CA ALA A 98 2.34 6.94 -0.85
C ALA A 98 2.28 5.48 -0.42
N ILE A 99 3.36 4.96 0.14
CA ILE A 99 3.50 3.59 0.61
C ILE A 99 3.09 3.54 2.08
N ASN A 100 2.02 2.80 2.38
CA ASN A 100 1.71 2.44 3.75
C ASN A 100 2.72 1.39 4.23
N TYR A 101 3.42 1.70 5.32
CA TYR A 101 4.44 0.81 5.89
C TYR A 101 4.20 0.45 7.37
N ALA A 102 3.30 1.15 8.04
CA ALA A 102 2.95 0.93 9.44
C ALA A 102 1.61 1.62 9.79
N TYR A 103 1.14 1.41 11.01
CA TYR A 103 0.02 2.10 11.63
C TYR A 103 0.52 2.94 12.80
N ALA A 104 -0.12 4.07 13.06
CA ALA A 104 0.25 4.93 14.17
C ALA A 104 -0.20 4.33 15.50
N ALA A 105 0.65 4.46 16.51
CA ALA A 105 0.41 3.93 17.85
C ALA A 105 0.90 4.88 18.95
N LYS A 106 0.38 4.67 20.16
CA LYS A 106 0.78 5.35 21.39
C LYS A 106 0.62 4.46 22.62
N GLY A 107 1.73 4.12 23.27
CA GLY A 107 1.75 3.28 24.46
C GLY A 107 1.16 1.89 24.20
N ASN A 108 1.56 1.25 23.09
CA ASN A 108 1.08 -0.05 22.61
C ASN A 108 -0.42 -0.08 22.33
N ARG A 109 -0.98 1.07 21.93
CA ARG A 109 -2.37 1.20 21.50
C ARG A 109 -2.40 1.78 20.10
N LEU A 110 -3.24 1.23 19.23
CA LEU A 110 -3.42 1.78 17.89
C LEU A 110 -4.14 3.13 17.96
N VAL A 111 -3.62 4.12 17.26
CA VAL A 111 -4.35 5.37 17.05
C VAL A 111 -5.39 5.14 15.97
N VAL A 112 -6.63 5.50 16.23
CA VAL A 112 -7.75 5.30 15.31
C VAL A 112 -8.44 6.61 14.94
N ASP A 113 -8.99 6.67 13.74
CA ASP A 113 -9.85 7.78 13.31
C ASP A 113 -11.21 7.80 14.03
N GLU A 114 -12.08 8.76 13.69
CA GLU A 114 -13.42 8.90 14.26
C GLU A 114 -14.33 7.69 14.01
N ARG A 115 -14.02 6.88 12.99
CA ARG A 115 -14.76 5.67 12.63
C ARG A 115 -14.17 4.42 13.27
N GLY A 116 -13.06 4.54 14.01
CA GLY A 116 -12.38 3.45 14.68
C GLY A 116 -11.38 2.68 13.80
N TYR A 117 -11.01 3.22 12.63
CA TYR A 117 -10.00 2.58 11.77
C TYR A 117 -8.58 3.01 12.15
N PRO A 118 -7.62 2.07 12.22
CA PRO A 118 -6.22 2.39 12.49
C PRO A 118 -5.67 3.44 11.52
N LEU A 119 -5.02 4.47 12.07
CA LEU A 119 -4.40 5.51 11.27
C LEU A 119 -3.14 4.96 10.61
N MET A 120 -3.08 5.01 9.28
CA MET A 120 -1.95 4.54 8.50
C MET A 120 -0.81 5.58 8.46
N LEU A 121 0.43 5.08 8.51
CA LEU A 121 1.65 5.85 8.29
C LEU A 121 2.15 5.62 6.88
N TYR A 122 2.59 6.70 6.24
CA TYR A 122 3.00 6.70 4.85
C TYR A 122 4.39 7.29 4.67
N ALA A 123 5.15 6.66 3.78
CA ALA A 123 6.34 7.22 3.16
C ALA A 123 6.08 7.32 1.66
N GLY A 124 6.51 8.37 0.97
CA GLY A 124 6.13 8.53 -0.42
C GLY A 124 7.04 9.45 -1.23
N GLU A 125 7.01 9.26 -2.54
CA GLU A 125 7.82 10.01 -3.50
C GLU A 125 6.99 10.39 -4.74
N SER A 126 7.49 11.41 -5.44
CA SER A 126 6.93 11.95 -6.67
C SER A 126 7.91 11.75 -7.83
N PHE A 127 7.42 11.17 -8.92
CA PHE A 127 8.19 10.85 -10.11
C PHE A 127 7.67 11.68 -11.30
N ASN A 128 8.57 12.48 -11.86
CA ASN A 128 8.29 13.23 -13.08
C ASN A 128 8.64 12.37 -14.29
N VAL A 129 7.63 11.71 -14.86
CA VAL A 129 7.79 10.87 -16.06
C VAL A 129 7.49 11.69 -17.31
N PRO A 130 8.47 11.90 -18.20
CA PRO A 130 8.26 12.59 -19.48
C PRO A 130 7.18 11.91 -20.31
N VAL A 131 6.35 12.69 -21.01
CA VAL A 131 5.20 12.17 -21.77
C VAL A 131 5.62 11.10 -22.78
N GLU A 132 6.80 11.26 -23.37
CA GLU A 132 7.39 10.39 -24.39
C GLU A 132 7.80 9.02 -23.82
N GLN A 133 7.89 8.88 -22.50
CA GLN A 133 8.33 7.66 -21.79
C GLN A 133 7.18 6.95 -21.08
N ARG A 134 5.96 7.51 -21.06
CA ARG A 134 4.83 6.97 -20.27
C ARG A 134 4.28 5.64 -20.77
N GLU A 135 4.68 5.20 -21.95
CA GLU A 135 4.32 3.88 -22.49
C GLU A 135 5.10 2.74 -21.82
N HIS A 136 6.34 2.99 -21.39
CA HIS A 136 7.16 2.01 -20.69
C HIS A 136 8.28 2.73 -19.93
N PHE A 137 8.25 2.68 -18.59
CA PHE A 137 9.28 3.29 -17.75
C PHE A 137 9.54 2.49 -16.45
N SER A 138 10.62 2.83 -15.75
CA SER A 138 10.90 2.28 -14.42
C SER A 138 11.05 3.43 -13.43
N ILE A 139 10.54 3.24 -12.22
CA ILE A 139 10.76 4.13 -11.08
C ILE A 139 11.55 3.42 -10.01
N ALA A 140 12.44 4.17 -9.36
CA ALA A 140 13.22 3.71 -8.23
C ALA A 140 13.02 4.67 -7.06
N PHE A 141 12.54 4.14 -5.93
CA PHE A 141 12.47 4.89 -4.69
C PHE A 141 13.88 5.19 -4.16
N SER A 142 14.05 6.30 -3.45
CA SER A 142 15.33 6.62 -2.82
C SER A 142 15.75 5.53 -1.83
N SER A 143 17.07 5.31 -1.71
CA SER A 143 17.61 4.37 -0.73
C SER A 143 17.21 4.75 0.70
N SER A 144 17.14 6.05 1.01
CA SER A 144 16.67 6.55 2.30
C SER A 144 15.25 6.12 2.62
N LEU A 145 14.31 6.23 1.66
CA LEU A 145 12.93 5.82 1.89
C LEU A 145 12.85 4.31 2.15
N VAL A 146 13.58 3.52 1.36
CA VAL A 146 13.61 2.05 1.52
C VAL A 146 14.22 1.67 2.87
N GLU A 147 15.33 2.31 3.24
CA GLU A 147 15.99 2.11 4.54
C GLU A 147 15.06 2.48 5.70
N ASP A 148 14.33 3.58 5.63
CA ASP A 148 13.38 4.01 6.68
C ASP A 148 12.29 2.96 6.91
N ILE A 149 11.72 2.42 5.83
CA ILE A 149 10.74 1.33 5.89
C ILE A 149 11.37 0.10 6.53
N GLU A 150 12.54 -0.35 6.05
CA GLU A 150 13.22 -1.51 6.62
C GLU A 150 13.56 -1.33 8.11
N GLN A 151 13.97 -0.13 8.52
CA GLN A 151 14.25 0.16 9.92
C GLN A 151 12.98 0.10 10.77
N ALA A 152 11.83 0.54 10.26
CA ALA A 152 10.55 0.38 10.97
C ALA A 152 10.28 -1.11 11.28
N TYR A 153 10.45 -2.00 10.29
CA TYR A 153 10.30 -3.45 10.47
C TYR A 153 11.34 -4.05 11.42
N LYS A 154 12.60 -3.62 11.34
CA LYS A 154 13.65 -4.08 12.26
C LYS A 154 13.36 -3.67 13.72
N ARG A 155 12.88 -2.44 13.94
CA ARG A 155 12.56 -1.92 15.28
C ARG A 155 11.44 -2.69 15.97
N VAL A 156 10.43 -3.13 15.22
CA VAL A 156 9.34 -3.97 15.75
C VAL A 156 9.74 -5.46 15.90
N GLY A 157 11.01 -5.80 15.62
CA GLY A 157 11.53 -7.17 15.77
C GLY A 157 11.22 -8.09 14.59
N LEU A 158 10.89 -7.54 13.41
CA LEU A 158 10.55 -8.30 12.21
C LEU A 158 11.61 -8.15 11.09
N PRO A 159 12.88 -8.54 11.31
CA PRO A 159 13.94 -8.36 10.30
C PRO A 159 13.79 -9.28 9.08
N GLN A 160 12.98 -10.35 9.17
CA GLN A 160 12.72 -11.29 8.07
C GLN A 160 11.46 -10.94 7.28
N PHE A 161 10.82 -9.80 7.58
CA PHE A 161 9.52 -9.46 7.03
C PHE A 161 9.48 -9.37 5.50
N VAL A 162 10.61 -9.06 4.84
CA VAL A 162 10.69 -9.10 3.36
C VAL A 162 10.34 -10.50 2.82
N ALA A 163 10.80 -11.57 3.48
CA ALA A 163 10.47 -12.94 3.08
C ALA A 163 8.99 -13.25 3.32
N THR A 164 8.41 -12.75 4.42
CA THR A 164 6.98 -12.85 4.72
C THR A 164 6.14 -12.14 3.66
N LEU A 165 6.50 -10.89 3.31
CA LEU A 165 5.87 -10.12 2.22
C LEU A 165 5.91 -10.87 0.89
N ASP A 166 7.06 -11.44 0.54
CA ASP A 166 7.22 -12.22 -0.69
C ASP A 166 6.35 -13.49 -0.69
N ALA A 167 6.21 -14.16 0.45
CA ALA A 167 5.37 -15.33 0.59
C ALA A 167 3.87 -15.00 0.44
N MET A 168 3.45 -13.84 0.94
CA MET A 168 2.07 -13.36 0.87
C MET A 168 1.60 -13.06 -0.55
N ARG A 169 2.52 -12.95 -1.52
CA ARG A 169 2.17 -12.76 -2.93
C ARG A 169 1.27 -13.86 -3.48
N GLU A 170 1.51 -15.09 -3.06
CA GLU A 170 0.81 -16.27 -3.57
C GLU A 170 -0.44 -16.61 -2.74
N TRP A 171 -0.79 -15.77 -1.77
CA TRP A 171 -1.96 -16.01 -0.94
C TRP A 171 -3.24 -15.84 -1.74
N SER A 172 -4.17 -16.77 -1.54
CA SER A 172 -5.51 -16.66 -2.09
C SER A 172 -6.29 -15.53 -1.42
N HIS A 173 -7.38 -15.09 -2.06
CA HIS A 173 -8.30 -14.13 -1.45
C HIS A 173 -8.88 -14.63 -0.12
N GLU A 174 -9.09 -15.94 0.02
CA GLU A 174 -9.57 -16.56 1.26
C GLU A 174 -8.52 -16.46 2.37
N GLN A 175 -7.25 -16.77 2.06
CA GLN A 175 -6.15 -16.63 3.04
C GLN A 175 -5.97 -15.18 3.49
N ILE A 176 -6.09 -14.21 2.57
CA ILE A 176 -6.04 -12.79 2.91
C ILE A 176 -7.24 -12.43 3.80
N ALA A 177 -8.45 -12.86 3.46
CA ALA A 177 -9.66 -12.57 4.24
C ALA A 177 -9.57 -13.15 5.67
N ASP A 178 -9.11 -14.39 5.81
CA ASP A 178 -8.90 -15.04 7.11
C ASP A 178 -7.85 -14.27 7.95
N ALA A 179 -6.73 -13.88 7.34
CA ALA A 179 -5.70 -13.09 8.02
C ALA A 179 -6.19 -11.69 8.43
N VAL A 180 -7.03 -11.06 7.63
CA VAL A 180 -7.68 -9.78 7.97
C VAL A 180 -8.63 -9.95 9.16
N GLU A 181 -9.42 -11.03 9.18
CA GLU A 181 -10.30 -11.34 10.31
C GLU A 181 -9.47 -11.57 11.58
N GLU A 182 -8.40 -12.34 11.49
CA GLU A 182 -7.49 -12.59 12.61
C GLU A 182 -6.88 -11.28 13.13
N ALA A 183 -6.31 -10.45 12.25
CA ALA A 183 -5.73 -9.15 12.60
C ALA A 183 -6.72 -8.23 13.33
N THR A 184 -7.99 -8.28 12.92
CA THR A 184 -9.08 -7.50 13.51
C THR A 184 -9.50 -8.05 14.86
N SER A 185 -9.61 -9.37 14.98
CA SER A 185 -10.00 -10.06 16.22
C SER A 185 -8.97 -9.87 17.33
N ARG A 186 -7.69 -9.74 16.94
CA ARG A 186 -6.54 -9.51 17.82
C ARG A 186 -6.12 -8.05 17.86
N MET A 187 -6.98 -7.14 17.41
CA MET A 187 -6.66 -5.72 17.42
C MET A 187 -6.40 -5.26 18.87
N PRO A 188 -5.24 -4.64 19.14
CA PRO A 188 -4.88 -4.14 20.46
C PRO A 188 -5.82 -3.00 20.88
N PRO A 189 -5.78 -2.58 22.16
CA PRO A 189 -6.59 -1.43 22.60
C PRO A 189 -6.29 -0.20 21.75
N THR A 190 -7.29 0.65 21.55
CA THR A 190 -7.19 1.82 20.68
C THR A 190 -7.21 3.13 21.47
N VAL A 191 -6.74 4.20 20.84
CA VAL A 191 -6.87 5.58 21.31
C VAL A 191 -7.35 6.46 20.16
N SER A 192 -8.32 7.35 20.40
CA SER A 192 -8.82 8.23 19.34
C SER A 192 -7.75 9.24 18.94
N LEU A 193 -7.65 9.53 17.64
CA LEU A 193 -6.79 10.58 17.10
C LEU A 193 -7.03 11.94 17.80
N HIS A 194 -8.27 12.24 18.21
CA HIS A 194 -8.60 13.49 18.93
C HIS A 194 -8.02 13.56 20.34
N ASP A 195 -7.75 12.39 20.95
CA ASP A 195 -7.21 12.28 22.30
C ASP A 195 -5.67 12.21 22.31
N VAL A 196 -5.05 12.20 21.13
CA VAL A 196 -3.61 12.17 20.96
C VAL A 196 -3.14 13.56 20.51
N GLY A 197 -2.32 14.23 21.31
CA GLY A 197 -1.66 15.47 20.86
C GLY A 197 -0.66 15.18 19.74
N ASP A 198 -0.43 16.15 18.85
CA ASP A 198 0.48 16.00 17.68
C ASP A 198 1.89 15.49 18.06
N ASP A 199 2.40 15.84 19.24
CA ASP A 199 3.72 15.43 19.75
C ASP A 199 3.73 14.04 20.44
N GLU A 200 2.60 13.35 20.49
CA GLU A 200 2.42 12.12 21.26
C GLU A 200 2.25 10.85 20.39
N MET A 201 2.19 11.00 19.07
CA MET A 201 2.20 9.88 18.11
C MET A 201 3.64 9.41 17.88
N ASN A 202 4.21 8.77 18.89
CA ASN A 202 5.63 8.41 18.93
C ASN A 202 5.90 6.92 18.66
N GLN A 203 4.90 6.12 18.26
CA GLN A 203 5.08 4.71 17.95
C GLN A 203 4.49 4.30 16.61
N GLY A 204 5.13 3.31 15.99
CA GLY A 204 4.61 2.55 14.87
C GLY A 204 4.15 1.17 15.31
N ALA A 205 3.07 0.70 14.70
CA ALA A 205 2.55 -0.65 14.86
C ALA A 205 2.49 -1.35 13.49
N ILE A 206 2.89 -2.61 13.47
CA ILE A 206 2.90 -3.46 12.28
C ILE A 206 2.26 -4.78 12.66
N TYR A 207 1.31 -5.25 11.85
CA TYR A 207 0.73 -6.58 12.04
C TYR A 207 1.67 -7.64 11.46
N ASP A 208 2.02 -8.64 12.26
CA ASP A 208 2.79 -9.80 11.81
C ASP A 208 1.85 -10.98 11.56
N PRO A 209 1.60 -11.36 10.29
CA PRO A 209 0.71 -12.47 9.98
C PRO A 209 1.30 -13.85 10.35
N GLU A 210 2.61 -13.98 10.60
CA GLU A 210 3.18 -15.27 11.00
C GLU A 210 2.88 -15.60 12.46
N SER A 211 2.96 -14.60 13.36
CA SER A 211 2.57 -14.75 14.77
C SER A 211 1.09 -14.48 15.04
N GLY A 212 0.44 -13.72 14.15
CA GLY A 212 -0.91 -13.21 14.33
C GLY A 212 -0.99 -12.04 15.32
N ASP A 213 0.12 -11.39 15.64
CA ASP A 213 0.16 -10.35 16.67
C ASP A 213 0.58 -8.97 16.11
N TRP A 214 0.18 -7.93 16.82
CA TRP A 214 0.55 -6.55 16.52
C TRP A 214 1.86 -6.19 17.22
N MET A 215 2.86 -5.83 16.44
CA MET A 215 4.21 -5.49 16.90
C MET A 215 4.37 -3.99 16.97
N PHE A 216 4.94 -3.47 18.06
CA PHE A 216 5.06 -2.05 18.33
C PHE A 216 6.50 -1.62 18.52
N ALA A 217 6.84 -0.41 18.05
CA ALA A 217 8.13 0.21 18.31
C ALA A 217 8.01 1.73 18.34
N ASP A 218 8.85 2.38 19.17
CA ASP A 218 8.98 3.83 19.20
C ASP A 218 9.64 4.36 17.91
N PHE A 219 9.18 5.51 17.45
CA PHE A 219 9.94 6.37 16.54
C PHE A 219 11.09 7.00 17.34
N GLU A 220 12.29 7.04 16.76
CA GLU A 220 13.46 7.66 17.39
C GLU A 220 13.28 9.16 17.67
#